data_AF-A0A7V2TYE2-F1
#
_entry.id   AF-A0A7V2TYE2-F1
#
_cell.length_a   1.000
_cell.length_b   1.000
_cell.length_c   1.000
_cell.angle_alpha   90.00
_cell.angle_beta   90.00
_cell.angle_gamma   90.00
#
_symmetry.space_group_name_H-M   'P 1'
#
loop_
_entity.id
_entity.type
_entity.pdbx_description
1 polymer ?
#
loop_
_entity_poly.entity_id
_entity_poly.type
_entity_poly.pdbx_seq_one_letter_code
_entity_poly.pdbx_strand_id
1 'polypeptide(L)'
;MGELKALTACLNIKPLPLLGAHPNCESVHLMISDGTGFVPLSRYLKGSAFDVGRALREANRRLEKHLPKEGVPKGWKGKLLFLRAVLTMAREVRPHVRIGSLIKGRGLGKVYHALAVPLGHLLGRRSREIYARHTNIQGSLQLIVLPFEDRKNVESHRMERCPNAFAYYDPKTDRVGTVPTCAWAVFLKTEAMRGIAESYGTVSLPPGEPRPGEQGLQAL
;
A
#
# COMPACT_ATOMS: atom_id res chain seq x y z
N MET A 1 8.49 -4.17 3.94
CA MET A 1 7.33 -3.40 4.45
C MET A 1 7.63 -2.67 5.78
N GLY A 2 8.79 -2.01 5.93
CA GLY A 2 9.21 -1.43 7.23
C GLY A 2 9.72 0.01 7.22
N GLU A 3 9.75 0.69 6.07
CA GLU A 3 10.57 1.91 5.92
C GLU A 3 9.96 3.21 6.46
N LEU A 4 8.65 3.24 6.78
CA LEU A 4 7.96 4.45 7.26
C LEU A 4 7.21 4.24 8.58
N LYS A 5 7.63 3.25 9.39
CA LYS A 5 6.91 2.84 10.61
C LYS A 5 6.68 3.99 11.59
N ALA A 6 7.70 4.80 11.88
CA ALA A 6 7.59 5.91 12.81
C ALA A 6 6.63 6.98 12.29
N LEU A 7 6.68 7.28 10.99
CA LEU A 7 5.80 8.26 10.36
C LEU A 7 4.33 7.79 10.36
N THR A 8 4.06 6.52 10.02
CA THR A 8 2.71 5.96 10.08
C THR A 8 2.17 5.89 11.51
N ALA A 9 3.03 5.54 12.48
CA ALA A 9 2.64 5.47 13.89
C ALA A 9 2.32 6.87 14.45
N CYS A 10 3.20 7.84 14.23
CA CYS A 10 3.02 9.21 14.74
C CYS A 10 1.83 9.94 14.11
N LEU A 11 1.58 9.74 12.81
CA LEU A 11 0.52 10.45 12.10
C LEU A 11 -0.81 9.68 12.06
N ASN A 12 -0.85 8.45 12.57
CA ASN A 12 -2.01 7.56 12.51
C ASN A 12 -2.58 7.41 11.08
N ILE A 13 -1.68 7.28 10.10
CA ILE A 13 -2.05 7.14 8.68
C ILE A 13 -1.97 5.67 8.31
N LYS A 14 -2.97 5.18 7.58
CA LYS A 14 -2.93 3.84 6.97
C LYS A 14 -1.69 3.71 6.08
N PRO A 15 -1.04 2.54 6.02
CA PRO A 15 0.08 2.33 5.10
C PRO A 15 -0.35 2.71 3.68
N LEU A 16 0.56 3.34 2.94
CA LEU A 16 0.27 3.79 1.59
C LEU A 16 -0.12 2.59 0.72
N PRO A 17 -1.20 2.69 -0.08
CA PRO A 17 -1.71 1.57 -0.89
C PRO A 17 -0.80 1.22 -2.08
N LEU A 18 0.34 1.90 -2.19
CA LEU A 18 1.44 1.55 -3.09
C LEU A 18 2.28 0.37 -2.56
N LEU A 19 2.09 -0.03 -1.29
CA LEU A 19 2.72 -1.22 -0.73
C LEU A 19 2.13 -2.48 -1.37
N GLY A 20 2.88 -3.10 -2.29
CA GLY A 20 2.53 -4.37 -2.93
C GLY A 20 2.51 -4.31 -4.45
N ALA A 21 2.49 -3.10 -5.04
CA ALA A 21 2.66 -2.94 -6.46
C ALA A 21 4.13 -3.19 -6.85
N HIS A 22 4.39 -4.31 -7.51
CA HIS A 22 5.72 -4.66 -8.00
C HIS A 22 6.05 -3.89 -9.29
N PRO A 23 7.30 -3.49 -9.55
CA PRO A 23 7.74 -2.86 -10.80
C PRO A 23 7.42 -3.62 -12.11
N ASN A 24 6.90 -4.86 -12.04
CA ASN A 24 6.47 -5.60 -13.23
C ASN A 24 5.00 -5.38 -13.61
N CYS A 25 4.18 -4.74 -12.76
CA CYS A 25 2.92 -4.11 -13.19
C CYS A 25 3.31 -2.78 -13.84
N GLU A 26 3.21 -2.69 -15.17
CA GLU A 26 3.91 -1.66 -15.96
C GLU A 26 3.62 -0.22 -15.58
N SER A 27 2.50 0.06 -14.92
CA SER A 27 2.31 1.36 -14.28
C SER A 27 1.27 1.34 -13.15
N VAL A 28 1.64 1.93 -12.02
CA VAL A 28 0.68 2.39 -11.01
C VAL A 28 0.59 3.90 -11.13
N HIS A 29 -0.59 4.37 -11.49
CA HIS A 29 -0.91 5.78 -11.55
C HIS A 29 -1.75 6.15 -10.32
N LEU A 30 -1.23 7.05 -9.49
CA LEU A 30 -2.03 7.68 -8.46
C LEU A 30 -2.70 8.93 -9.03
N MET A 31 -4.03 8.89 -9.10
CA MET A 31 -4.87 10.01 -9.49
C MET A 31 -5.49 10.63 -8.24
N ILE A 32 -5.58 11.95 -8.21
CA ILE A 32 -6.10 12.73 -7.09
C ILE A 32 -7.31 13.49 -7.57
N SER A 33 -8.41 13.42 -6.81
CA SER A 33 -9.61 14.21 -7.13
C SER A 33 -9.44 15.65 -6.67
N ASP A 34 -9.64 16.60 -7.58
CA ASP A 34 -9.61 18.05 -7.29
C ASP A 34 -11.00 18.65 -6.98
N GLY A 35 -12.03 17.79 -6.93
CA GLY A 35 -13.43 18.17 -6.78
C GLY A 35 -14.20 18.31 -8.10
N THR A 36 -13.51 18.42 -9.24
CA THR A 36 -14.13 18.43 -10.58
C THR A 36 -13.85 17.15 -11.34
N GLY A 37 -12.64 16.60 -11.20
CA GLY A 37 -12.22 15.36 -11.84
C GLY A 37 -11.01 14.74 -11.16
N PHE A 38 -10.48 13.69 -11.78
CA PHE A 38 -9.27 13.01 -11.34
C PHE A 38 -8.07 13.49 -12.17
N VAL A 39 -7.04 13.99 -11.50
CA VAL A 39 -5.80 14.48 -12.13
C VAL A 39 -4.60 13.68 -11.63
N PRO A 40 -3.54 13.50 -12.44
CA PRO A 40 -2.38 12.74 -12.01
C PRO A 40 -1.67 13.41 -10.83
N LEU A 41 -1.13 12.61 -9.91
CA LEU A 41 -0.40 13.09 -8.72
C LEU A 41 0.72 14.09 -9.09
N SER A 42 1.37 13.88 -10.23
CA SER A 42 2.42 14.75 -10.76
C SER A 42 2.02 16.22 -10.87
N ARG A 43 0.73 16.54 -11.03
CA ARG A 43 0.22 17.92 -11.02
C ARG A 43 0.53 18.65 -9.71
N TYR A 44 0.54 17.93 -8.58
CA TYR A 44 0.81 18.46 -7.25
C TYR A 44 2.28 18.35 -6.83
N LEU A 45 3.09 17.64 -7.61
CA LEU A 45 4.51 17.47 -7.34
C LEU A 45 5.32 18.50 -8.14
N LYS A 46 6.42 18.96 -7.55
CA LYS A 46 7.43 19.78 -8.24
C LYS A 46 8.48 18.91 -8.94
N GLY A 47 8.71 17.71 -8.43
CA GLY A 47 9.66 16.73 -8.97
C GLY A 47 9.03 15.34 -9.13
N SER A 48 9.86 14.30 -9.09
CA SER A 48 9.40 12.92 -9.24
C SER A 48 8.74 12.41 -7.94
N ALA A 49 7.89 11.39 -8.07
CA ALA A 49 7.35 10.69 -6.90
C ALA A 49 8.47 10.02 -6.07
N PHE A 50 9.58 9.65 -6.70
CA PHE A 50 10.77 9.09 -6.03
C PHE A 50 11.43 10.11 -5.11
N ASP A 51 11.49 11.39 -5.49
CA ASP A 51 12.06 12.44 -4.65
C ASP A 51 11.23 12.64 -3.38
N VAL A 52 9.90 12.61 -3.51
CA VAL A 52 8.98 12.63 -2.36
C VAL A 52 9.15 11.39 -1.49
N GLY A 53 9.28 10.21 -2.10
CA GLY A 53 9.56 8.97 -1.37
C GLY A 53 10.86 9.03 -0.57
N ARG A 54 11.93 9.58 -1.16
CA ARG A 54 13.21 9.81 -0.48
C ARG A 54 13.07 10.81 0.67
N ALA A 55 12.37 11.92 0.45
CA ALA A 55 12.10 12.91 1.49
C ALA A 55 11.29 12.33 2.66
N LEU A 56 10.29 11.49 2.38
CA LEU A 56 9.51 10.79 3.41
C LEU A 56 10.36 9.80 4.21
N ARG A 57 11.27 9.06 3.57
CA ARG A 57 12.22 8.17 4.27
C ARG A 57 13.14 8.96 5.19
N GLU A 58 13.64 10.11 4.74
CA GLU A 58 14.47 10.97 5.58
C GLU A 58 13.69 11.56 6.76
N ALA A 59 12.45 11.99 6.54
CA ALA A 59 11.56 12.43 7.62
C ALA A 59 11.30 11.30 8.63
N ASN A 60 11.09 10.07 8.17
CA ASN A 60 10.91 8.90 9.03
C ASN A 60 12.18 8.63 9.87
N ARG A 61 13.37 8.62 9.25
CA ARG A 61 14.66 8.43 9.95
C ARG A 61 14.88 9.46 11.06
N ARG A 62 14.46 10.72 10.84
CA ARG A 62 14.53 11.78 11.86
C ARG A 62 13.53 11.57 12.99
N LEU A 63 12.35 11.03 12.69
CA LEU A 63 11.32 10.75 13.68
C LEU A 63 11.64 9.51 14.53
N GLU A 64 12.30 8.50 13.96
CA GLU A 64 12.73 7.30 14.69
C GLU A 64 13.61 7.64 15.91
N LYS A 65 14.48 8.65 15.79
CA LYS A 65 15.31 9.14 16.92
C LYS A 65 14.51 9.65 18.12
N HIS A 66 13.25 10.00 17.92
CA HIS A 66 12.37 10.60 18.91
C HIS A 66 11.20 9.67 19.30
N LEU A 67 11.12 8.48 18.69
CA LEU A 67 10.09 7.51 18.98
C LEU A 67 10.54 6.65 20.18
N PRO A 68 9.75 6.58 21.26
CA PRO A 68 10.00 5.63 22.34
C PRO A 68 9.94 4.19 21.83
N LYS A 69 10.73 3.28 22.42
CA LYS A 69 10.69 1.84 22.07
C LYS A 69 9.30 1.22 22.35
N GLU A 70 8.57 1.79 23.29
CA GLU A 70 7.22 1.37 23.72
C GLU A 70 6.10 1.87 22.78
N GLY A 71 6.43 2.67 21.76
CA GLY A 71 5.47 3.20 20.79
C GLY A 71 5.08 4.66 21.04
N VAL A 72 3.96 5.09 20.46
CA VAL A 72 3.50 6.49 20.51
C VAL A 72 2.92 6.80 21.89
N PRO A 73 3.48 7.76 22.65
CA PRO A 73 3.00 8.10 23.98
C PRO A 73 1.60 8.74 23.90
N LYS A 74 0.74 8.47 24.89
CA LYS A 74 -0.60 9.08 24.99
C LYS A 74 -0.54 10.48 25.62
N GLY A 75 -1.59 11.28 25.43
CA GLY A 75 -1.73 12.60 26.05
C GLY A 75 -0.89 13.70 25.38
N TRP A 76 -0.35 14.63 26.19
CA TRP A 76 0.36 15.82 25.68
C TRP A 76 1.65 15.47 24.93
N LYS A 77 2.41 14.48 25.43
CA LYS A 77 3.64 13.98 24.79
C LYS A 77 3.33 13.41 23.39
N GLY A 78 2.20 12.73 23.23
CA GLY A 78 1.71 12.25 21.94
C GLY A 78 1.36 13.38 20.97
N LYS A 79 0.68 14.43 21.45
CA LYS A 79 0.37 15.62 20.65
C LYS A 79 1.63 16.37 20.22
N LEU A 80 2.62 16.49 21.10
CA LEU A 80 3.91 17.10 20.77
C LEU A 80 4.65 16.28 19.70
N LEU A 81 4.66 14.96 19.84
CA LEU A 81 5.27 14.05 18.86
C LEU A 81 4.55 14.12 17.51
N PHE A 82 3.22 14.18 17.51
CA PHE A 82 2.42 14.41 16.30
C PHE A 82 2.78 15.74 15.63
N LEU A 83 2.83 16.84 16.38
CA LEU A 83 3.21 18.16 15.85
C LEU A 83 4.62 18.12 15.26
N ARG A 84 5.57 17.47 15.96
CA ARG A 84 6.93 17.28 15.48
C ARG A 84 6.97 16.44 14.20
N ALA A 85 6.15 15.40 14.11
CA ALA A 85 6.03 14.57 12.91
C ALA A 85 5.50 15.39 11.73
N VAL A 86 4.45 16.18 11.93
CA VAL A 86 3.90 17.09 10.91
C VAL A 86 4.96 18.10 10.46
N LEU A 87 5.69 18.74 11.39
CA LEU A 87 6.72 19.73 11.06
C LEU A 87 7.91 19.11 10.32
N THR A 88 8.36 17.93 10.75
CA THR A 88 9.47 17.21 10.11
C THR A 88 9.08 16.79 8.69
N MET A 89 7.89 16.19 8.54
CA MET A 89 7.36 15.83 7.22
C MET A 89 7.19 17.07 6.34
N ALA A 90 6.60 18.15 6.86
CA ALA A 90 6.40 19.38 6.11
C ALA A 90 7.74 20.00 5.65
N ARG A 91 8.78 19.95 6.50
CA ARG A 91 10.12 20.45 6.15
C ARG A 91 10.75 19.70 4.99
N GLU A 92 10.71 18.37 5.02
CA GLU A 92 11.34 17.54 3.97
C GLU A 92 10.52 17.50 2.68
N VAL A 93 9.19 17.50 2.77
CA VAL A 93 8.30 17.33 1.61
C VAL A 93 7.98 18.66 0.91
N ARG A 94 7.99 19.80 1.62
CA ARG A 94 7.67 21.12 1.05
C ARG A 94 8.46 21.51 -0.21
N PRO A 95 9.77 21.22 -0.33
CA PRO A 95 10.53 21.50 -1.54
C PRO A 95 10.00 20.76 -2.78
N HIS A 96 9.41 19.58 -2.58
CA HIS A 96 8.98 18.67 -3.65
C HIS A 96 7.49 18.78 -4.00
N VAL A 97 6.72 19.62 -3.29
CA VAL A 97 5.26 19.69 -3.43
C VAL A 97 4.79 21.11 -3.74
N ARG A 98 3.79 21.20 -4.61
CA ARG A 98 3.08 22.44 -4.94
C ARG A 98 1.96 22.69 -3.93
N ILE A 99 2.33 23.16 -2.73
CA ILE A 99 1.38 23.51 -1.65
C ILE A 99 0.29 24.47 -2.14
N GLY A 100 0.65 25.37 -3.07
CA GLY A 100 -0.27 26.32 -3.68
C GLY A 100 -1.47 25.69 -4.39
N SER A 101 -1.31 24.49 -4.96
CA SER A 101 -2.41 23.75 -5.61
C SER A 101 -3.20 22.86 -4.64
N LEU A 102 -2.62 22.52 -3.48
CA LEU A 102 -3.24 21.60 -2.51
C LEU A 102 -4.28 22.28 -1.63
N ILE A 103 -4.03 23.53 -1.24
CA ILE A 103 -4.83 24.25 -0.24
C ILE A 103 -5.77 25.21 -0.94
N LYS A 104 -7.04 25.24 -0.47
CA LYS A 104 -8.07 26.15 -0.98
C LYS A 104 -7.73 27.62 -0.65
N GLY A 105 -8.23 28.53 -1.49
CA GLY A 105 -8.15 29.98 -1.25
C GLY A 105 -7.02 30.72 -1.96
N ARG A 106 -7.13 32.06 -1.95
CA ARG A 106 -6.15 33.03 -2.49
C ARG A 106 -5.60 33.90 -1.37
N GLY A 107 -4.33 34.30 -1.46
CA GLY A 107 -3.67 35.18 -0.49
C GLY A 107 -3.76 34.69 0.97
N LEU A 108 -4.25 35.56 1.86
CA LEU A 108 -4.40 35.29 3.29
C LEU A 108 -5.34 34.12 3.60
N GLY A 109 -6.34 33.87 2.76
CA GLY A 109 -7.24 32.72 2.91
C GLY A 109 -6.48 31.39 2.84
N LYS A 110 -5.43 31.30 2.03
CA LYS A 110 -4.61 30.08 1.93
C LYS A 110 -3.85 29.81 3.23
N VAL A 111 -3.38 30.86 3.91
CA VAL A 111 -2.71 30.73 5.23
C VAL A 111 -3.71 30.23 6.27
N TYR A 112 -4.93 30.78 6.29
CA TYR A 112 -6.00 30.31 7.15
C TYR A 112 -6.29 28.82 6.94
N HIS A 113 -6.50 28.39 5.69
CA HIS A 113 -6.75 26.97 5.39
C HIS A 113 -5.55 26.08 5.75
N ALA A 114 -4.31 26.55 5.52
CA ALA A 114 -3.11 25.81 5.89
C ALA A 114 -2.97 25.59 7.39
N LEU A 115 -3.32 26.59 8.20
CA LEU A 115 -3.30 26.51 9.66
C LEU A 115 -4.51 25.73 10.22
N ALA A 116 -5.67 25.83 9.57
CA ALA A 116 -6.88 25.16 10.00
C ALA A 116 -6.79 23.62 9.93
N VAL A 117 -5.99 23.07 9.00
CA VAL A 117 -5.77 21.62 8.89
C VAL A 117 -5.14 21.01 10.14
N PRO A 118 -3.92 21.41 10.58
CA PRO A 118 -3.31 20.87 11.79
C PRO A 118 -4.08 21.26 13.05
N LEU A 119 -4.66 22.46 13.13
CA LEU A 119 -5.49 22.89 14.26
C LEU A 119 -6.75 22.02 14.39
N GLY A 120 -7.42 21.71 13.28
CA GLY A 120 -8.57 20.81 13.26
C GLY A 120 -8.22 19.41 13.76
N HIS A 121 -7.04 18.91 13.42
CA HIS A 121 -6.54 17.63 13.94
C HIS A 121 -6.23 17.67 15.44
N LEU A 122 -5.62 18.75 15.93
CA LEU A 122 -5.35 18.91 17.37
C LEU A 122 -6.64 19.03 18.21
N LEU A 123 -7.72 19.55 17.61
CA LEU A 123 -9.06 19.64 18.19
C LEU A 123 -9.88 18.34 18.05
N GLY A 124 -9.32 17.28 17.47
CA GLY A 124 -9.98 15.98 17.36
C GLY A 124 -11.10 15.89 16.32
N ARG A 125 -11.19 16.86 15.40
CA ARG A 125 -12.16 16.80 14.29
C ARG A 125 -11.78 15.70 13.29
N ARG A 126 -12.79 15.11 12.65
CA ARG A 126 -12.60 14.03 11.66
C ARG A 126 -11.76 14.51 10.48
N SER A 127 -10.70 13.77 10.15
CA SER A 127 -9.76 14.10 9.07
C SER A 127 -10.45 14.41 7.75
N ARG A 128 -11.44 13.59 7.40
CA ARG A 128 -12.17 13.70 6.13
C ARG A 128 -12.88 15.04 5.96
N GLU A 129 -13.51 15.54 7.00
CA GLU A 129 -14.24 16.83 6.97
C GLU A 129 -13.28 18.02 6.86
N ILE A 130 -12.16 17.96 7.60
CA ILE A 130 -11.13 18.99 7.57
C ILE A 130 -10.52 19.08 6.16
N TYR A 131 -10.12 17.95 5.59
CA TYR A 131 -9.53 17.94 4.24
C TYR A 131 -10.55 18.42 3.21
N ALA A 132 -11.79 17.91 3.21
CA ALA A 132 -12.80 18.35 2.27
C ALA A 132 -13.03 19.88 2.29
N ARG A 133 -13.01 20.49 3.49
CA ARG A 133 -13.22 21.93 3.68
C ARG A 133 -12.01 22.78 3.32
N HIS A 134 -10.80 22.34 3.66
CA HIS A 134 -9.60 23.19 3.59
C HIS A 134 -8.61 22.83 2.47
N THR A 135 -8.74 21.67 1.82
CA THR A 135 -7.89 21.26 0.70
C THR A 135 -8.70 21.09 -0.58
N ASN A 136 -8.02 21.21 -1.72
CA ASN A 136 -8.58 20.88 -3.03
C ASN A 136 -8.64 19.35 -3.24
N ILE A 137 -7.88 18.57 -2.46
CA ILE A 137 -7.91 17.11 -2.56
C ILE A 137 -9.17 16.56 -1.91
N GLN A 138 -10.05 15.98 -2.71
CA GLN A 138 -11.30 15.35 -2.24
C GLN A 138 -11.20 13.83 -2.15
N GLY A 139 -10.23 13.22 -2.81
CA GLY A 139 -10.02 11.76 -2.82
C GLY A 139 -8.81 11.33 -3.63
N SER A 140 -8.54 10.02 -3.61
CA SER A 140 -7.49 9.40 -4.41
C SER A 140 -8.05 8.17 -5.12
N LEU A 141 -7.69 8.01 -6.38
CA LEU A 141 -7.96 6.84 -7.19
C LEU A 141 -6.62 6.22 -7.59
N GLN A 142 -6.42 4.96 -7.23
CA GLN A 142 -5.26 4.20 -7.65
C GLN A 142 -5.65 3.43 -8.92
N LEU A 143 -5.05 3.81 -10.04
CA LEU A 143 -5.18 3.08 -11.29
C LEU A 143 -3.98 2.15 -11.42
N ILE A 144 -4.25 0.85 -11.42
CA ILE A 144 -3.26 -0.18 -11.68
C ILE A 144 -3.52 -0.67 -13.10
N VAL A 145 -2.61 -0.38 -14.02
CA VAL A 145 -2.66 -0.92 -15.37
C VAL A 145 -1.88 -2.22 -15.34
N LEU A 146 -2.62 -3.33 -15.42
CA LEU A 146 -2.02 -4.64 -15.63
C LEU A 146 -1.80 -4.80 -17.13
N PRO A 147 -0.63 -5.28 -17.57
CA PRO A 147 -0.43 -5.60 -18.97
C PRO A 147 -1.50 -6.59 -19.42
N PHE A 148 -1.86 -6.54 -20.70
CA PHE A 148 -2.81 -7.48 -21.29
C PHE A 148 -2.21 -8.89 -21.21
N GLU A 149 -2.66 -9.68 -20.25
CA GLU A 149 -2.25 -11.07 -20.08
C GLU A 149 -2.99 -11.94 -21.10
N ASP A 150 -2.49 -11.99 -22.34
CA ASP A 150 -2.83 -13.09 -23.22
C ASP A 150 -2.12 -14.34 -22.69
N ARG A 151 -2.88 -15.42 -22.45
CA ARG A 151 -2.34 -16.73 -22.00
C ARG A 151 -1.21 -17.24 -22.90
N LYS A 152 -1.17 -16.79 -24.16
CA LYS A 152 -0.17 -17.18 -25.16
C LYS A 152 1.09 -16.31 -25.16
N ASN A 153 1.06 -15.13 -24.55
CA ASN A 153 2.15 -14.15 -24.57
C ASN A 153 2.65 -13.82 -23.16
N VAL A 154 2.76 -14.84 -22.32
CA VAL A 154 3.34 -14.66 -20.98
C VAL A 154 4.86 -14.65 -21.13
N GLU A 155 5.49 -13.48 -20.95
CA GLU A 155 6.94 -13.33 -21.04
C GLU A 155 7.65 -14.02 -19.85
N SER A 156 8.19 -15.21 -20.08
CA SER A 156 8.84 -16.07 -19.08
C SER A 156 9.95 -15.38 -18.29
N HIS A 157 10.76 -14.55 -18.95
CA HIS A 157 11.87 -13.84 -18.30
C HIS A 157 11.39 -12.80 -17.25
N ARG A 158 10.20 -12.22 -17.41
CA ARG A 158 9.62 -11.29 -16.42
C ARG A 158 9.00 -12.01 -15.25
N MET A 159 8.48 -13.21 -15.49
CA MET A 159 7.88 -14.07 -14.46
C MET A 159 8.91 -14.57 -13.45
N GLU A 160 10.09 -15.00 -13.90
CA GLU A 160 11.15 -15.51 -13.01
C GLU A 160 11.63 -14.48 -11.98
N ARG A 161 11.48 -13.19 -12.28
CA ARG A 161 11.90 -12.09 -11.40
C ARG A 161 10.74 -11.50 -10.60
N CYS A 162 9.54 -12.09 -10.65
CA CYS A 162 8.39 -11.58 -9.91
C CYS A 162 8.46 -12.04 -8.44
N PRO A 163 8.58 -11.12 -7.46
CA PRO A 163 8.58 -11.46 -6.03
C PRO A 163 7.17 -11.68 -5.48
N ASN A 164 6.13 -11.28 -6.23
CA ASN A 164 4.74 -11.65 -5.93
C ASN A 164 4.45 -12.99 -6.59
N ALA A 165 4.93 -14.06 -5.96
CA ALA A 165 4.73 -15.42 -6.40
C ALA A 165 4.08 -16.25 -5.28
N PHE A 166 3.18 -17.15 -5.68
CA PHE A 166 2.74 -18.23 -4.81
C PHE A 166 3.78 -19.34 -4.83
N ALA A 167 4.09 -19.86 -3.66
CA ALA A 167 4.86 -21.09 -3.55
C ALA A 167 3.91 -22.29 -3.74
N TYR A 168 4.36 -23.31 -4.45
CA TYR A 168 3.67 -24.59 -4.55
C TYR A 168 4.69 -25.72 -4.38
N TYR A 169 4.23 -26.85 -3.86
CA TYR A 169 5.06 -28.06 -3.78
C TYR A 169 4.92 -28.87 -5.06
N ASP A 170 6.01 -29.28 -5.69
CA ASP A 170 5.99 -30.14 -6.88
C ASP A 170 6.32 -31.60 -6.47
N PRO A 171 5.34 -32.52 -6.49
CA PRO A 171 5.55 -33.90 -6.08
C PRO A 171 6.42 -34.70 -7.05
N LYS A 172 6.58 -34.27 -8.31
CA LYS A 172 7.45 -34.97 -9.27
C LYS A 172 8.93 -34.72 -8.98
N THR A 173 9.26 -33.50 -8.55
CA THR A 173 10.65 -33.08 -8.31
C THR A 173 11.02 -33.00 -6.83
N ASP A 174 10.05 -33.21 -5.93
CA ASP A 174 10.17 -33.11 -4.47
C ASP A 174 10.76 -31.76 -4.03
N ARG A 175 10.28 -30.66 -4.63
CA ARG A 175 10.79 -29.31 -4.39
C ARG A 175 9.66 -28.30 -4.29
N VAL A 176 9.93 -27.19 -3.59
CA VAL A 176 9.04 -26.03 -3.58
C VAL A 176 9.36 -25.15 -4.79
N GLY A 177 8.42 -25.09 -5.73
CA GLY A 177 8.43 -24.15 -6.84
C GLY A 177 7.74 -22.84 -6.48
N THR A 178 7.99 -21.80 -7.26
CA THR A 178 7.26 -20.53 -7.17
C THR A 178 6.65 -20.18 -8.52
N VAL A 179 5.47 -19.58 -8.49
CA VAL A 179 4.75 -19.12 -9.67
C VAL A 179 4.17 -17.73 -9.40
N PRO A 180 4.40 -16.75 -10.28
CA PRO A 180 3.83 -15.41 -10.15
C PRO A 180 2.31 -15.43 -9.97
N THR A 181 1.78 -14.57 -9.11
CA THR A 181 0.35 -14.47 -8.81
C THR A 181 -0.52 -14.26 -10.06
N CYS A 182 -0.04 -13.49 -11.04
CA CYS A 182 -0.73 -13.28 -12.31
C CYS A 182 -0.86 -14.56 -13.15
N ALA A 183 0.21 -15.35 -13.23
CA ALA A 183 0.21 -16.61 -13.98
C ALA A 183 -0.45 -17.76 -13.21
N TRP A 184 -0.83 -17.54 -11.95
CA TRP A 184 -1.45 -18.56 -11.11
C TRP A 184 -2.64 -19.21 -11.79
N ALA A 185 -3.57 -18.44 -12.40
CA ALA A 185 -4.76 -19.01 -13.03
C ALA A 185 -4.44 -19.85 -14.29
N VAL A 186 -3.32 -19.58 -14.96
CA VAL A 186 -2.83 -20.39 -16.08
C VAL A 186 -2.22 -21.68 -15.54
N PHE A 187 -1.36 -21.59 -14.52
CA PHE A 187 -0.79 -22.73 -13.82
C PHE A 187 -1.83 -23.58 -13.05
N LEU A 188 -2.91 -22.97 -12.56
CA LEU A 188 -3.97 -23.65 -11.80
C LEU A 188 -4.67 -24.71 -12.64
N LYS A 189 -4.70 -24.50 -13.96
CA LYS A 189 -5.28 -25.43 -14.95
C LYS A 189 -4.25 -26.39 -15.56
N THR A 190 -2.99 -26.36 -15.12
CA THR A 190 -1.94 -27.24 -15.64
C THR A 190 -1.81 -28.54 -14.84
N GLU A 191 -1.04 -29.48 -15.41
CA GLU A 191 -0.62 -30.73 -14.75
C GLU A 191 -0.09 -30.56 -13.33
N ALA A 192 0.50 -29.41 -12.97
CA ALA A 192 1.12 -29.23 -11.66
C ALA A 192 0.10 -29.35 -10.51
N MET A 193 -1.01 -28.62 -10.56
CA MET A 193 -2.07 -28.74 -9.53
C MET A 193 -2.74 -30.10 -9.56
N ARG A 194 -2.88 -30.71 -10.73
CA ARG A 194 -3.42 -32.08 -10.86
C ARG A 194 -2.50 -33.09 -10.19
N GLY A 195 -1.19 -33.03 -10.46
CA GLY A 195 -0.19 -33.89 -9.84
C GLY A 195 -0.10 -33.68 -8.33
N ILE A 196 -0.25 -32.44 -7.86
CA ILE A 196 -0.33 -32.12 -6.42
C ILE A 196 -1.57 -32.75 -5.81
N ALA A 197 -2.75 -32.51 -6.40
CA ALA A 197 -4.00 -33.10 -5.92
C ALA A 197 -3.95 -34.64 -5.93
N GLU A 198 -3.36 -35.25 -6.95
CA GLU A 198 -3.13 -36.70 -7.03
C GLU A 198 -2.18 -37.17 -5.94
N SER A 199 -1.05 -36.49 -5.70
CA SER A 199 -0.10 -36.88 -4.64
C SER A 199 -0.75 -36.85 -3.25
N TYR A 200 -1.60 -35.86 -2.97
CA TYR A 200 -2.35 -35.77 -1.73
C TYR A 200 -3.50 -36.78 -1.68
N GLY A 201 -4.13 -37.10 -2.81
CA GLY A 201 -5.17 -38.12 -2.93
C GLY A 201 -4.65 -39.55 -2.74
N THR A 202 -3.36 -39.80 -3.01
CA THR A 202 -2.68 -41.07 -2.75
C THR A 202 -2.16 -41.24 -1.31
N VAL A 203 -2.18 -40.18 -0.49
CA VAL A 203 -1.87 -40.32 0.93
C VAL A 203 -3.00 -41.11 1.58
N SER A 204 -2.75 -42.39 1.87
CA SER A 204 -3.66 -43.20 2.67
C SER A 204 -3.73 -42.59 4.05
N LEU A 205 -4.92 -42.13 4.46
CA LEU A 205 -5.15 -41.69 5.83
C LEU A 205 -4.84 -42.85 6.78
N PRO A 206 -4.27 -42.57 7.97
CA PRO A 206 -4.14 -43.60 8.99
C PRO A 206 -5.52 -44.22 9.25
N PRO A 207 -5.61 -45.55 9.45
CA PRO A 207 -6.89 -46.24 9.60
C PRO A 207 -7.69 -45.61 10.74
N GLY A 208 -8.83 -44.99 10.41
CA GLY A 208 -9.73 -44.33 11.35
C GLY A 208 -9.94 -42.84 11.13
N GLU A 209 -9.15 -42.17 10.28
CA GLU A 209 -9.32 -40.74 10.01
C GLU A 209 -10.22 -40.49 8.77
N PRO A 210 -11.36 -39.78 8.92
CA PRO A 210 -12.27 -39.52 7.80
C PRO A 210 -11.68 -38.52 6.81
N ARG A 211 -11.96 -38.69 5.52
CA ARG A 211 -11.45 -37.78 4.48
C ARG A 211 -12.03 -36.37 4.67
N PRO A 212 -11.20 -35.32 4.59
CA PRO A 212 -11.69 -33.95 4.64
C PRO A 212 -12.56 -33.69 3.40
N GLY A 213 -13.88 -33.70 3.60
CA GLY A 213 -14.91 -33.53 2.55
C GLY A 213 -16.09 -34.51 2.67
N GLU A 214 -15.91 -35.69 3.28
CA GLU A 214 -17.00 -36.68 3.43
C GLU A 214 -17.93 -36.38 4.62
N GLN A 215 -17.47 -35.60 5.61
CA GLN A 215 -18.29 -35.22 6.76
C GLN A 215 -19.37 -34.16 6.44
N GLY A 216 -19.23 -33.43 5.32
CA GLY A 216 -20.16 -32.34 4.96
C GLY A 216 -21.39 -32.78 4.17
N LEU A 217 -21.42 -34.02 3.67
CA LEU A 217 -22.51 -34.53 2.81
C LEU A 217 -23.49 -35.46 3.52
N GLN A 218 -23.23 -35.82 4.79
CA GLN A 218 -24.17 -36.62 5.61
C GLN A 218 -25.07 -35.75 6.51
N ALA A 219 -24.98 -34.43 6.41
CA ALA A 219 -25.75 -33.48 7.22
C ALA A 219 -26.74 -32.61 6.42
N LEU A 220 -27.11 -33.03 5.20
CA LEU A 220 -28.21 -32.50 4.40
C LEU A 220 -29.08 -33.67 3.91
#